data_AF-A0A942PA78-F1
#
_entry.id   AF-A0A942PA78-F1
#
_cell.length_a   1.000
_cell.length_b   1.000
_cell.length_c   1.000
_cell.angle_alpha   90.00
_cell.angle_beta   90.00
_cell.angle_gamma   90.00
#
_symmetry.space_group_name_H-M   'P 1'
#
loop_
_entity.id
_entity.type
_entity.pdbx_description
1 polymer ?
#
loop_
_entity_poly.entity_id
_entity_poly.type
_entity_poly.pdbx_seq_one_letter_code
_entity_poly.pdbx_strand_id
1 'polypeptide(L)'
;NRYAGLHNQPAAPPVMLHHIPRALARNMRQKRIAFLLIDGMALDQWIIMRNVLHEQCQRMQFHESAVFAWMPTITSVSRQAAFAGKAPLYFPASIQHTEKEGFHWTQFWLNQGLTQQEVLFMKGLDDGSLDTLREAIAHPRVRVIGLIIDKIDKIMHGMELGMPGMHNQIRQWTEQGFMGKLIHLLLENDFQTFLTSDHGNIEAKGYGRPSEGIIAEVRGQRVRIYPDKLLRSQVKDKFPDAVEWPAVGLPDDFLPLLAPNRMAFIKEEDKIVGHGGISIEELIVPFINILKK
;
A
#
# COMPACT_ATOMS: atom_id res chain seq x y z
N ASN A 1 10.68 15.30 25.92
CA ASN A 1 10.97 14.37 24.79
C ASN A 1 10.99 15.09 23.44
N ARG A 2 12.08 15.79 23.07
CA ARG A 2 12.22 16.47 21.76
C ARG A 2 12.72 15.55 20.62
N TYR A 3 12.84 14.25 20.88
CA TYR A 3 13.40 13.27 19.95
C TYR A 3 12.38 12.24 19.43
N ALA A 4 11.13 12.29 19.93
CA ALA A 4 10.10 11.33 19.56
C ALA A 4 9.80 11.33 18.05
N GLY A 5 10.06 12.43 17.32
CA GLY A 5 9.83 12.51 15.87
C GLY A 5 11.03 12.13 14.98
N LEU A 6 12.22 11.83 15.55
CA LEU A 6 13.42 11.56 14.75
C LEU A 6 13.28 10.34 13.83
N HIS A 7 12.54 9.31 14.26
CA HIS A 7 12.30 8.12 13.43
C HIS A 7 11.44 8.41 12.18
N ASN A 8 10.75 9.54 12.13
CA ASN A 8 9.98 10.02 10.96
C ASN A 8 10.84 10.87 10.01
N GLN A 9 12.15 10.99 10.26
CA GLN A 9 13.07 11.64 9.33
C GLN A 9 13.34 10.70 8.14
N PRO A 10 13.32 11.21 6.92
CA PRO A 10 13.43 10.39 5.71
C PRO A 10 14.85 9.83 5.57
N ALA A 11 15.02 8.56 5.93
CA ALA A 11 16.21 7.78 5.64
C ALA A 11 16.46 7.67 4.12
N ALA A 12 17.72 7.50 3.73
CA ALA A 12 18.13 7.13 2.38
C ALA A 12 18.96 5.84 2.49
N PRO A 13 18.46 4.68 2.02
CA PRO A 13 17.15 4.44 1.38
C PRO A 13 15.95 4.65 2.33
N PRO A 14 14.72 4.85 1.82
CA PRO A 14 13.53 4.96 2.67
C PRO A 14 13.33 3.65 3.45
N VAL A 15 12.89 3.78 4.71
CA VAL A 15 12.63 2.61 5.60
C VAL A 15 11.14 2.38 5.83
N MET A 16 10.32 3.43 5.75
CA MET A 16 8.86 3.38 5.95
C MET A 16 8.17 3.95 4.72
N LEU A 17 6.93 3.53 4.43
CA LEU A 17 6.16 4.06 3.30
C LEU A 17 6.10 5.59 3.24
N HIS A 18 5.88 6.24 4.39
CA HIS A 18 5.78 7.70 4.45
C HIS A 18 7.12 8.43 4.22
N HIS A 19 8.24 7.70 4.15
CA HIS A 19 9.52 8.26 3.75
C HIS A 19 9.67 8.34 2.21
N ILE A 20 8.87 7.57 1.47
CA ILE A 20 9.01 7.43 0.01
C ILE A 20 8.89 8.78 -0.72
N PRO A 21 7.85 9.61 -0.52
CA PRO A 21 7.74 10.87 -1.28
C PRO A 21 8.96 11.78 -1.16
N ARG A 22 9.55 11.85 0.04
CA ARG A 22 10.77 12.63 0.28
C ARG A 22 12.00 12.00 -0.38
N ALA A 23 12.09 10.67 -0.38
CA ALA A 23 13.14 9.96 -1.12
C ALA A 23 13.01 10.19 -2.64
N LEU A 24 11.79 10.17 -3.18
CA LEU A 24 11.51 10.50 -4.58
C LEU A 24 11.91 11.94 -4.91
N ALA A 25 11.52 12.92 -4.09
CA ALA A 25 11.84 14.33 -4.31
C ALA A 25 13.36 14.59 -4.42
N ARG A 26 14.19 13.85 -3.67
CA ARG A 26 15.67 13.92 -3.79
C ARG A 26 16.18 13.49 -5.18
N ASN A 27 15.54 12.50 -5.79
CA ASN A 27 15.89 11.99 -7.13
C ASN A 27 15.36 12.88 -8.28
N MET A 28 14.43 13.79 -7.99
CA MET A 28 13.70 14.55 -9.00
C MET A 28 14.53 15.63 -9.72
N ARG A 29 15.68 16.03 -9.16
CA ARG A 29 16.47 17.20 -9.63
C ARG A 29 16.82 17.16 -11.13
N GLN A 30 16.79 15.99 -11.78
CA GLN A 30 17.05 15.87 -13.23
C GLN A 30 16.12 14.90 -13.98
N LYS A 31 15.14 14.27 -13.33
CA LYS A 31 14.31 13.20 -13.95
C LYS A 31 12.82 13.38 -13.66
N ARG A 32 11.98 12.90 -14.58
CA ARG A 32 10.54 12.69 -14.31
C ARG A 32 10.40 11.47 -13.40
N ILE A 33 9.44 11.48 -12.48
CA ILE A 33 9.25 10.39 -11.51
C ILE A 33 7.88 9.75 -11.70
N ALA A 34 7.85 8.44 -11.83
CA ALA A 34 6.62 7.65 -11.72
C ALA A 34 6.67 6.81 -10.46
N PHE A 35 5.64 6.94 -9.62
CA PHE A 35 5.46 6.15 -8.41
C PHE A 35 4.22 5.28 -8.56
N LEU A 36 4.43 3.97 -8.63
CA LEU A 36 3.41 2.94 -8.74
C LEU A 36 3.22 2.29 -7.37
N LEU A 37 1.99 2.25 -6.90
CA LEU A 37 1.60 1.51 -5.71
C LEU A 37 0.61 0.42 -6.12
N ILE A 38 0.99 -0.83 -5.89
CA ILE A 38 0.13 -1.99 -6.11
C ILE A 38 -0.50 -2.35 -4.77
N ASP A 39 -1.82 -2.20 -4.67
CA ASP A 39 -2.58 -2.43 -3.43
C ASP A 39 -2.49 -3.92 -3.04
N GLY A 40 -2.06 -4.17 -1.80
CA GLY A 40 -2.06 -5.50 -1.20
C GLY A 40 -1.02 -6.50 -1.71
N MET A 41 0.09 -6.06 -2.30
CA MET A 41 1.13 -6.94 -2.85
C MET A 41 2.23 -7.29 -1.83
N ALA A 42 2.28 -8.55 -1.45
CA ALA A 42 3.35 -9.11 -0.60
C ALA A 42 4.66 -9.36 -1.38
N LEU A 43 5.77 -9.55 -0.66
CA LEU A 43 7.10 -9.76 -1.25
C LEU A 43 7.20 -11.01 -2.12
N ASP A 44 6.61 -12.12 -1.70
CA ASP A 44 6.55 -13.37 -2.47
C ASP A 44 5.77 -13.19 -3.78
N GLN A 45 4.72 -12.37 -3.75
CA GLN A 45 3.91 -12.03 -4.91
C GLN A 45 4.65 -11.12 -5.89
N TRP A 46 5.48 -10.19 -5.39
CA TRP A 46 6.40 -9.44 -6.23
C TRP A 46 7.38 -10.36 -6.96
N ILE A 47 7.94 -11.40 -6.30
CA ILE A 47 8.84 -12.35 -6.96
C ILE A 47 8.16 -13.02 -8.16
N ILE A 48 6.89 -13.40 -8.02
CA ILE A 48 6.10 -13.98 -9.11
C ILE A 48 5.96 -12.98 -10.26
N MET A 49 5.51 -11.75 -9.95
CA MET A 49 5.32 -10.69 -10.93
C MET A 49 6.63 -10.36 -11.66
N ARG A 50 7.73 -10.20 -10.93
CA ARG A 50 9.07 -9.90 -11.45
C ARG A 50 9.52 -10.96 -12.46
N ASN A 51 9.32 -12.23 -12.17
CA ASN A 51 9.71 -13.31 -13.08
C ASN A 51 8.95 -13.22 -14.41
N VAL A 52 7.64 -12.99 -14.36
CA VAL A 52 6.82 -12.77 -15.58
C VAL A 52 7.26 -11.49 -16.32
N LEU A 53 7.51 -10.40 -15.61
CA LEU A 53 7.96 -9.14 -16.22
C LEU A 53 9.33 -9.29 -16.90
N HIS A 54 10.24 -10.08 -16.34
CA HIS A 54 11.53 -10.38 -16.97
C HIS A 54 11.37 -11.13 -18.29
N GLU A 55 10.43 -12.06 -18.38
CA GLU A 55 10.10 -12.80 -19.61
C GLU A 55 9.45 -11.89 -20.65
N GLN A 56 8.53 -11.02 -20.24
CA GLN A 56 7.83 -10.08 -21.12
C GLN A 56 8.72 -8.93 -21.62
N CYS A 57 9.67 -8.46 -20.82
CA CYS A 57 10.44 -7.25 -21.09
C CYS A 57 11.90 -7.39 -20.64
N GLN A 58 12.72 -8.03 -21.47
CA GLN A 58 14.15 -8.25 -21.19
C GLN A 58 14.97 -6.97 -21.00
N ARG A 59 14.46 -5.80 -21.41
CA ARG A 59 15.11 -4.48 -21.27
C ARG A 59 14.86 -3.80 -19.92
N MET A 60 14.20 -4.44 -18.96
CA MET A 60 14.01 -3.88 -17.62
C MET A 60 15.11 -4.38 -16.67
N GLN A 61 15.63 -3.47 -15.82
CA GLN A 61 16.44 -3.79 -14.65
C GLN A 61 15.65 -3.43 -13.39
N PHE A 62 15.65 -4.32 -12.40
CA PHE A 62 15.00 -4.10 -11.12
C PHE A 62 16.06 -3.97 -10.03
N HIS A 63 16.10 -2.81 -9.38
CA HIS A 63 16.86 -2.62 -8.15
C HIS A 63 15.92 -2.80 -6.97
N GLU A 64 16.06 -3.94 -6.30
CA GLU A 64 15.09 -4.40 -5.30
C GLU A 64 15.54 -4.00 -3.89
N SER A 65 14.59 -3.48 -3.13
CA SER A 65 14.70 -3.23 -1.70
C SER A 65 13.32 -3.42 -1.07
N ALA A 66 13.19 -3.11 0.21
CA ALA A 66 11.91 -3.20 0.92
C ALA A 66 11.75 -2.05 1.90
N VAL A 67 10.50 -1.75 2.23
CA VAL A 67 10.10 -0.77 3.23
C VAL A 67 9.03 -1.37 4.15
N PHE A 68 8.87 -0.76 5.31
CA PHE A 68 7.79 -1.10 6.22
C PHE A 68 6.51 -0.33 5.88
N ALA A 69 5.42 -1.08 5.77
CA ALA A 69 4.06 -0.60 5.81
C ALA A 69 3.71 -0.02 7.20
N TRP A 70 2.59 0.68 7.30
CA TRP A 70 2.08 1.15 8.58
C TRP A 70 1.28 0.05 9.28
N MET A 71 1.31 0.09 10.62
CA MET A 71 0.39 -0.68 11.45
C MET A 71 -0.79 0.19 11.92
N PRO A 72 -2.02 -0.35 11.90
CA PRO A 72 -2.40 -1.63 11.31
C PRO A 72 -2.22 -1.60 9.78
N THR A 73 -1.97 -2.76 9.16
CA THR A 73 -1.74 -2.90 7.72
C THR A 73 -3.03 -2.74 6.91
N ILE A 74 -3.71 -1.62 7.11
CA ILE A 74 -4.95 -1.21 6.46
C ILE A 74 -4.58 -0.29 5.30
N THR A 75 -5.20 -0.53 4.15
CA THR A 75 -5.05 0.23 2.92
C THR A 75 -5.11 1.75 3.14
N SER A 76 -6.15 2.27 3.82
CA SER A 76 -6.32 3.71 4.04
C SER A 76 -5.22 4.34 4.92
N VAL A 77 -4.63 3.56 5.83
CA VAL A 77 -3.55 4.01 6.73
C VAL A 77 -2.24 4.08 5.94
N SER A 78 -1.85 2.96 5.32
CA SER A 78 -0.57 2.85 4.60
C SER A 78 -0.54 3.67 3.31
N ARG A 79 -1.59 3.63 2.49
CA ARG A 79 -1.62 4.26 1.17
C ARG A 79 -1.65 5.78 1.28
N GLN A 80 -2.46 6.36 2.18
CA GLN A 80 -2.40 7.80 2.44
C GLN A 80 -1.04 8.22 2.96
N ALA A 81 -0.40 7.43 3.84
CA ALA A 81 0.94 7.73 4.32
C ALA A 81 1.97 7.75 3.18
N ALA A 82 1.88 6.77 2.26
CA ALA A 82 2.74 6.65 1.09
C ALA A 82 2.60 7.83 0.12
N PHE A 83 1.40 8.41 -0.04
CA PHE A 83 1.19 9.57 -0.92
C PHE A 83 1.35 10.93 -0.21
N ALA A 84 1.12 11.00 1.10
CA ALA A 84 1.26 12.24 1.88
C ALA A 84 2.71 12.55 2.30
N GLY A 85 3.56 11.52 2.40
CA GLY A 85 4.90 11.67 2.95
C GLY A 85 4.89 12.02 4.44
N LYS A 86 3.85 11.58 5.15
CA LYS A 86 3.56 11.87 6.56
C LYS A 86 3.04 10.62 7.26
N ALA A 87 3.27 10.52 8.57
CA ALA A 87 2.68 9.48 9.41
C ALA A 87 1.14 9.63 9.51
N PRO A 88 0.39 8.54 9.80
CA PRO A 88 -1.08 8.55 9.89
C PRO A 88 -1.68 9.57 10.87
N LEU A 89 -0.98 9.87 11.97
CA LEU A 89 -1.41 10.89 12.92
C LEU A 89 -1.66 12.28 12.31
N TYR A 90 -1.11 12.56 11.12
CA TYR A 90 -1.24 13.86 10.45
C TYR A 90 -2.46 13.96 9.51
N PHE A 91 -3.27 12.92 9.38
CA PHE A 91 -4.51 12.94 8.59
C PHE A 91 -5.67 12.22 9.31
N PRO A 92 -5.98 12.61 10.57
CA PRO A 92 -7.01 11.94 11.36
C PRO A 92 -8.39 12.00 10.69
N ALA A 93 -8.74 13.12 10.04
CA ALA A 93 -10.03 13.32 9.41
C ALA A 93 -10.29 12.41 8.20
N SER A 94 -9.26 11.81 7.62
CA SER A 94 -9.40 10.93 6.45
C SER A 94 -8.81 9.54 6.66
N ILE A 95 -8.34 9.17 7.86
CA ILE A 95 -7.61 7.91 8.10
C ILE A 95 -8.40 6.64 7.71
N GLN A 96 -9.72 6.71 7.75
CA GLN A 96 -10.61 5.58 7.42
C GLN A 96 -10.94 5.49 5.91
N HIS A 97 -10.51 6.47 5.11
CA HIS A 97 -10.87 6.59 3.69
C HIS A 97 -9.65 6.80 2.81
N THR A 98 -9.83 6.62 1.51
CA THR A 98 -8.72 6.68 0.54
C THR A 98 -8.88 7.84 -0.45
N GLU A 99 -9.91 8.67 -0.27
CA GLU A 99 -10.26 9.79 -1.16
C GLU A 99 -9.24 10.93 -1.16
N LYS A 100 -8.46 11.09 -0.08
CA LYS A 100 -7.47 12.17 0.03
C LYS A 100 -6.10 11.82 -0.55
N GLU A 101 -5.89 10.62 -1.07
CA GLU A 101 -4.59 10.18 -1.62
C GLU A 101 -4.07 11.11 -2.73
N GLY A 102 -4.91 11.42 -3.72
CA GLY A 102 -4.54 12.33 -4.81
C GLY A 102 -4.33 13.76 -4.34
N PHE A 103 -5.12 14.22 -3.36
CA PHE A 103 -4.93 15.51 -2.72
C PHE A 103 -3.58 15.57 -2.00
N HIS A 104 -3.27 14.57 -1.18
CA HIS A 104 -2.02 14.47 -0.43
C HIS A 104 -0.79 14.42 -1.35
N TRP A 105 -0.85 13.63 -2.42
CA TRP A 105 0.19 13.57 -3.44
C TRP A 105 0.45 14.94 -4.06
N THR A 106 -0.63 15.60 -4.52
CA THR A 106 -0.54 16.92 -5.12
C THR A 106 0.05 17.93 -4.14
N GLN A 107 -0.48 17.99 -2.91
CA GLN A 107 0.00 18.91 -1.88
C GLN A 107 1.46 18.66 -1.51
N PHE A 108 1.91 17.41 -1.43
CA PHE A 108 3.30 17.09 -1.16
C PHE A 108 4.22 17.74 -2.21
N TRP A 109 3.92 17.56 -3.49
CA TRP A 109 4.74 18.06 -4.59
C TRP A 109 4.65 19.57 -4.81
N LEU A 110 3.49 20.19 -4.57
CA LEU A 110 3.38 21.65 -4.52
C LEU A 110 4.32 22.24 -3.45
N ASN A 111 4.41 21.60 -2.28
CA ASN A 111 5.35 22.00 -1.22
C ASN A 111 6.83 21.72 -1.58
N GLN A 112 7.10 20.89 -2.59
CA GLN A 112 8.45 20.73 -3.18
C GLN A 112 8.73 21.74 -4.30
N GLY A 113 7.82 22.69 -4.56
CA GLY A 113 7.98 23.75 -5.55
C GLY A 113 7.46 23.42 -6.95
N LEU A 114 6.71 22.32 -7.12
CA LEU A 114 6.03 22.05 -8.39
C LEU A 114 4.71 22.82 -8.50
N THR A 115 4.25 22.97 -9.73
CA THR A 115 2.92 23.48 -10.06
C THR A 115 1.92 22.34 -10.23
N GLN A 116 0.63 22.65 -10.17
CA GLN A 116 -0.43 21.64 -10.31
C GLN A 116 -0.38 20.90 -11.65
N GLN A 117 0.08 21.54 -12.72
CA GLN A 117 0.20 20.95 -14.06
C GLN A 117 1.41 20.01 -14.20
N GLU A 118 2.34 20.05 -13.25
CA GLU A 118 3.50 19.16 -13.20
C GLU A 118 3.23 17.87 -12.41
N VAL A 119 2.09 17.79 -11.73
CA VAL A 119 1.73 16.67 -10.86
C VAL A 119 0.50 15.96 -11.40
N LEU A 120 0.64 14.65 -11.64
CA LEU A 120 -0.45 13.78 -12.07
C LEU A 120 -0.71 12.70 -11.00
N PHE A 121 -1.98 12.35 -10.83
CA PHE A 121 -2.40 11.24 -9.98
C PHE A 121 -3.54 10.49 -10.66
N MET A 122 -3.44 9.16 -10.70
CA MET A 122 -4.49 8.28 -11.22
C MET A 122 -4.60 7.05 -10.31
N LYS A 123 -5.83 6.58 -10.10
CA LYS A 123 -6.14 5.44 -9.22
C LYS A 123 -7.04 4.44 -9.93
N GLY A 124 -6.90 3.17 -9.56
CA GLY A 124 -7.73 2.09 -10.09
C GLY A 124 -7.34 1.71 -11.51
N LEU A 125 -6.05 1.81 -11.85
CA LEU A 125 -5.60 1.56 -13.21
C LEU A 125 -5.79 0.08 -13.60
N ASP A 126 -6.20 -0.10 -14.85
CA ASP A 126 -6.37 -1.37 -15.54
C ASP A 126 -6.01 -1.22 -17.04
N ASP A 127 -6.22 -2.27 -17.83
CA ASP A 127 -5.92 -2.25 -19.27
C ASP A 127 -6.59 -1.09 -20.02
N GLY A 128 -7.83 -0.71 -19.64
CA GLY A 128 -8.56 0.41 -20.24
C GLY A 128 -7.98 1.78 -19.90
N SER A 129 -7.15 1.86 -18.86
CA SER A 129 -6.56 3.11 -18.37
C SER A 129 -5.31 3.54 -19.15
N LEU A 130 -4.70 2.67 -19.96
CA LEU A 130 -3.41 2.93 -20.61
C LEU A 130 -3.46 4.05 -21.64
N ASP A 131 -4.54 4.17 -22.41
CA ASP A 131 -4.68 5.22 -23.42
C ASP A 131 -4.86 6.60 -22.75
N THR A 132 -5.70 6.66 -21.72
CA THR A 132 -5.87 7.88 -20.91
C THR A 132 -4.55 8.31 -20.26
N LEU A 133 -3.79 7.34 -19.72
CA LEU A 133 -2.47 7.62 -19.15
C LEU A 133 -1.50 8.14 -20.21
N ARG A 134 -1.47 7.55 -21.40
CA ARG A 134 -0.59 7.97 -22.51
C ARG A 134 -0.86 9.42 -22.90
N GLU A 135 -2.13 9.81 -23.01
CA GLU A 135 -2.52 11.19 -23.29
C GLU A 135 -2.09 12.14 -22.16
N ALA A 136 -2.30 11.74 -20.91
CA ALA A 136 -1.96 12.57 -19.75
C ALA A 136 -0.44 12.81 -19.62
N ILE A 137 0.41 11.79 -19.86
CA ILE A 137 1.87 11.92 -19.74
C ILE A 137 2.56 12.56 -20.95
N ALA A 138 1.88 12.59 -22.11
CA ALA A 138 2.35 13.30 -23.29
C ALA A 138 2.43 14.82 -23.07
N HIS A 139 1.71 15.34 -22.07
CA HIS A 139 1.82 16.75 -21.70
C HIS A 139 3.23 17.05 -21.12
N PRO A 140 4.04 17.91 -21.77
CA PRO A 140 5.47 18.05 -21.47
C PRO A 140 5.75 18.61 -20.08
N ARG A 141 4.76 19.26 -19.44
CA ARG A 141 4.89 19.76 -18.06
C ARG A 141 4.81 18.65 -17.01
N VAL A 142 4.23 17.47 -17.27
CA VAL A 142 4.08 16.46 -16.20
C VAL A 142 5.45 15.96 -15.76
N ARG A 143 5.85 16.24 -14.53
CA ARG A 143 7.15 15.84 -13.96
C ARG A 143 7.04 14.68 -12.99
N VAL A 144 5.90 14.58 -12.29
CA VAL A 144 5.70 13.54 -11.29
C VAL A 144 4.32 12.93 -11.44
N ILE A 145 4.26 11.60 -11.42
CA ILE A 145 3.01 10.84 -11.49
C ILE A 145 2.91 9.84 -10.34
N GLY A 146 1.75 9.82 -9.68
CA GLY A 146 1.37 8.80 -8.69
C GLY A 146 0.28 7.90 -9.27
N LEU A 147 0.50 6.59 -9.26
CA LEU A 147 -0.38 5.59 -9.85
C LEU A 147 -0.75 4.53 -8.82
N ILE A 148 -2.02 4.15 -8.76
CA ILE A 148 -2.51 3.07 -7.89
C ILE A 148 -3.15 1.97 -8.74
N ILE A 149 -2.74 0.73 -8.49
CA ILE A 149 -3.24 -0.49 -9.12
C ILE A 149 -3.85 -1.39 -8.05
N ASP A 150 -5.17 -1.59 -8.09
CA ASP A 150 -5.91 -2.30 -7.03
C ASP A 150 -6.11 -3.81 -7.30
N LYS A 151 -5.45 -4.36 -8.33
CA LYS A 151 -5.81 -5.71 -8.82
C LYS A 151 -5.46 -6.81 -7.82
N ILE A 152 -4.30 -6.74 -7.16
CA ILE A 152 -3.85 -7.79 -6.23
C ILE A 152 -4.75 -7.83 -4.99
N ASP A 153 -5.10 -6.67 -4.42
CA ASP A 153 -6.08 -6.57 -3.35
C ASP A 153 -7.46 -7.16 -3.74
N LYS A 154 -7.94 -6.87 -4.94
CA LYS A 154 -9.19 -7.48 -5.46
C LYS A 154 -9.09 -9.02 -5.60
N ILE A 155 -7.94 -9.54 -6.05
CA ILE A 155 -7.68 -10.99 -6.12
C ILE A 155 -7.69 -11.59 -4.72
N MET A 156 -7.02 -10.95 -3.76
CA MET A 156 -6.96 -11.38 -2.36
C MET A 156 -8.35 -11.48 -1.73
N HIS A 157 -9.17 -10.43 -1.84
CA HIS A 157 -10.50 -10.41 -1.24
C HIS A 157 -11.48 -11.40 -1.87
N GLY A 158 -11.24 -11.81 -3.12
CA GLY A 158 -11.99 -12.87 -3.80
C GLY A 158 -11.39 -14.28 -3.67
N MET A 159 -10.35 -14.46 -2.84
CA MET A 159 -9.58 -15.71 -2.84
C MET A 159 -10.24 -16.83 -2.02
N GLU A 160 -10.52 -17.95 -2.70
CA GLU A 160 -11.05 -19.17 -2.06
C GLU A 160 -10.01 -20.28 -1.94
N LEU A 161 -9.03 -20.33 -2.86
CA LEU A 161 -8.03 -21.39 -2.95
C LEU A 161 -6.76 -21.12 -2.12
N GLY A 162 -6.83 -20.17 -1.20
CA GLY A 162 -5.71 -19.77 -0.34
C GLY A 162 -4.53 -19.18 -1.10
N MET A 163 -3.36 -19.20 -0.47
CA MET A 163 -2.14 -18.59 -1.04
C MET A 163 -1.71 -19.20 -2.40
N PRO A 164 -1.76 -20.52 -2.63
CA PRO A 164 -1.43 -21.09 -3.94
C PRO A 164 -2.34 -20.59 -5.06
N GLY A 165 -3.63 -20.43 -4.78
CA GLY A 165 -4.59 -19.84 -5.72
C GLY A 165 -4.25 -18.39 -6.05
N MET A 166 -3.90 -17.61 -5.02
CA MET A 166 -3.48 -16.22 -5.18
C MET A 166 -2.23 -16.10 -6.06
N HIS A 167 -1.20 -16.92 -5.82
CA HIS A 167 0.02 -16.97 -6.63
C HIS A 167 -0.28 -17.24 -8.11
N ASN A 168 -1.16 -18.19 -8.40
CA ASN A 168 -1.57 -18.51 -9.76
C ASN A 168 -2.33 -17.37 -10.44
N GLN A 169 -3.28 -16.74 -9.75
CA GLN A 169 -4.03 -15.61 -10.31
C GLN A 169 -3.14 -14.39 -10.57
N ILE A 170 -2.19 -14.09 -9.69
CA ILE A 170 -1.23 -12.98 -9.89
C ILE A 170 -0.33 -13.26 -11.09
N ARG A 171 0.16 -14.50 -11.23
CA ARG A 171 0.93 -14.92 -12.41
C ARG A 171 0.11 -14.70 -13.69
N GLN A 172 -1.09 -15.27 -13.76
CA GLN A 172 -1.97 -15.16 -14.92
C GLN A 172 -2.30 -13.70 -15.26
N TRP A 173 -2.62 -12.88 -14.26
CA TRP A 173 -2.87 -11.47 -14.49
C TRP A 173 -1.63 -10.73 -15.00
N THR A 174 -0.45 -11.02 -14.45
CA THR A 174 0.80 -10.39 -14.94
C THR A 174 1.08 -10.82 -16.38
N GLU A 175 0.83 -12.09 -16.73
CA GLU A 175 1.01 -12.65 -18.09
C GLU A 175 0.11 -11.96 -19.14
N GLN A 176 -1.05 -11.42 -18.75
CA GLN A 176 -1.91 -10.61 -19.64
C GLN A 176 -1.24 -9.32 -20.11
N GLY A 177 -0.17 -8.89 -19.44
CA GLY A 177 0.78 -7.89 -19.94
C GLY A 177 0.43 -6.44 -19.60
N PHE A 178 -0.64 -6.17 -18.86
CA PHE A 178 -0.97 -4.82 -18.38
C PHE A 178 0.23 -4.13 -17.71
N MET A 179 0.82 -4.81 -16.71
CA MET A 179 1.94 -4.27 -15.93
C MET A 179 3.18 -4.02 -16.80
N GLY A 180 3.50 -4.95 -17.69
CA GLY A 180 4.61 -4.79 -18.64
C GLY A 180 4.40 -3.57 -19.55
N LYS A 181 3.21 -3.42 -20.15
CA LYS A 181 2.84 -2.28 -20.99
C LYS A 181 2.89 -0.95 -20.23
N LEU A 182 2.38 -0.93 -19.00
CA LEU A 182 2.39 0.25 -18.13
C LEU A 182 3.82 0.72 -17.83
N ILE A 183 4.67 -0.20 -17.35
CA ILE A 183 6.05 0.13 -17.01
C ILE A 183 6.81 0.55 -18.27
N HIS A 184 6.64 -0.17 -19.38
CA HIS A 184 7.25 0.20 -20.66
C HIS A 184 6.82 1.61 -21.11
N LEU A 185 5.53 1.94 -21.04
CA LEU A 185 5.02 3.27 -21.39
C LEU A 185 5.71 4.39 -20.59
N LEU A 186 5.89 4.18 -19.27
CA LEU A 186 6.56 5.15 -18.41
C LEU A 186 8.05 5.28 -18.73
N LEU A 187 8.75 4.17 -18.94
CA LEU A 187 10.18 4.16 -19.27
C LEU A 187 10.46 4.82 -20.63
N GLU A 188 9.61 4.60 -21.65
CA GLU A 188 9.75 5.26 -22.96
C GLU A 188 9.42 6.76 -22.93
N ASN A 189 8.80 7.25 -21.84
CA ASN A 189 8.52 8.68 -21.61
C ASN A 189 9.47 9.31 -20.57
N ASP A 190 10.66 8.72 -20.40
CA ASP A 190 11.76 9.19 -19.56
C ASP A 190 11.42 9.30 -18.06
N PHE A 191 10.44 8.54 -17.58
CA PHE A 191 10.17 8.43 -16.15
C PHE A 191 11.14 7.45 -15.48
N GLN A 192 11.79 7.91 -14.41
CA GLN A 192 12.34 7.01 -13.42
C GLN A 192 11.18 6.39 -12.63
N THR A 193 11.04 5.08 -12.71
CA THR A 193 9.86 4.36 -12.24
C THR A 193 10.16 3.64 -10.94
N PHE A 194 9.34 3.91 -9.92
CA PHE A 194 9.40 3.26 -8.61
C PHE A 194 8.11 2.50 -8.37
N LEU A 195 8.21 1.30 -7.80
CA LEU A 195 7.09 0.43 -7.51
C LEU A 195 7.12 0.01 -6.04
N THR A 196 5.98 0.08 -5.36
CA THR A 196 5.81 -0.41 -3.99
C THR A 196 4.45 -1.08 -3.80
N SER A 197 4.21 -1.60 -2.60
CA SER A 197 2.88 -1.85 -2.08
C SER A 197 2.58 -1.02 -0.82
N ASP A 198 1.34 -0.95 -0.40
CA ASP A 198 0.89 -0.36 0.87
C ASP A 198 0.84 -1.36 2.02
N HIS A 199 0.57 -2.64 1.74
CA HIS A 199 0.71 -3.75 2.66
C HIS A 199 0.86 -5.07 1.90
N GLY A 200 1.40 -6.08 2.55
CA GLY A 200 1.27 -7.46 2.07
C GLY A 200 -0.01 -8.11 2.60
N ASN A 201 -0.02 -9.44 2.58
CA ASN A 201 -1.16 -10.25 2.98
C ASN A 201 -0.68 -11.66 3.40
N ILE A 202 -1.51 -12.36 4.16
CA ILE A 202 -1.27 -13.76 4.53
C ILE A 202 -2.55 -14.59 4.52
N GLU A 203 -2.38 -15.91 4.38
CA GLU A 203 -3.45 -16.85 4.72
C GLU A 203 -3.64 -16.90 6.24
N ALA A 204 -4.90 -16.76 6.67
CA ALA A 204 -5.31 -16.70 8.06
C ALA A 204 -6.53 -17.59 8.34
N LYS A 205 -6.60 -18.10 9.58
CA LYS A 205 -7.72 -18.94 10.05
C LYS A 205 -8.70 -18.15 10.93
N GLY A 206 -9.95 -18.57 10.97
CA GLY A 206 -10.95 -17.97 11.84
C GLY A 206 -10.66 -18.11 13.33
N TYR A 207 -10.85 -17.00 14.05
CA TYR A 207 -10.73 -16.88 15.51
C TYR A 207 -12.05 -16.48 16.17
N GLY A 208 -13.17 -16.69 15.47
CA GLY A 208 -14.48 -16.24 15.89
C GLY A 208 -14.80 -14.82 15.42
N ARG A 209 -16.10 -14.55 15.25
CA ARG A 209 -16.60 -13.24 14.81
C ARG A 209 -17.13 -12.47 16.02
N PRO A 210 -16.51 -11.34 16.39
CA PRO A 210 -17.04 -10.47 17.42
C PRO A 210 -18.44 -9.94 17.06
N SER A 211 -19.36 -9.89 18.05
CA SER A 211 -20.72 -9.35 17.88
C SER A 211 -20.73 -7.82 18.07
N GLU A 212 -20.41 -7.08 17.01
CA GLU A 212 -20.06 -5.64 17.08
C GLU A 212 -20.95 -4.72 16.23
N GLY A 213 -22.22 -5.09 15.92
CA GLY A 213 -23.13 -4.30 15.06
C GLY A 213 -22.92 -2.77 15.20
N ILE A 214 -22.74 -1.95 14.16
CA ILE A 214 -22.34 -0.50 14.13
C ILE A 214 -21.13 -0.02 15.00
N ILE A 215 -20.72 -0.71 16.07
CA ILE A 215 -19.75 -0.21 17.07
C ILE A 215 -18.33 -0.04 16.51
N ALA A 216 -17.90 -0.94 15.64
CA ALA A 216 -16.59 -0.85 14.98
C ALA A 216 -16.66 0.06 13.75
N GLU A 217 -15.81 1.08 13.70
CA GLU A 217 -15.69 2.03 12.58
C GLU A 217 -15.14 1.34 11.33
N VAL A 218 -14.19 0.43 11.51
CA VAL A 218 -13.61 -0.39 10.44
C VAL A 218 -13.64 -1.86 10.83
N ARG A 219 -14.08 -2.70 9.89
CA ARG A 219 -14.28 -4.15 10.06
C ARG A 219 -13.39 -4.96 9.12
N GLY A 220 -12.08 -4.70 9.14
CA GLY A 220 -11.11 -5.51 8.40
C GLY A 220 -11.04 -6.93 8.98
N GLN A 221 -10.88 -7.96 8.16
CA GLN A 221 -10.97 -9.34 8.65
C GLN A 221 -9.91 -9.67 9.72
N ARG A 222 -8.72 -9.04 9.68
CA ARG A 222 -7.65 -9.24 10.69
C ARG A 222 -7.51 -8.09 11.69
N VAL A 223 -8.34 -7.04 11.60
CA VAL A 223 -8.29 -5.87 12.49
C VAL A 223 -9.66 -5.21 12.66
N ARG A 224 -9.99 -4.85 13.89
CA ARG A 224 -11.12 -3.99 14.24
C ARG A 224 -10.63 -2.65 14.75
N ILE A 225 -11.27 -1.57 14.34
CA ILE A 225 -10.99 -0.22 14.83
C ILE A 225 -12.18 0.26 15.66
N TYR A 226 -11.89 0.76 16.86
CA TYR A 226 -12.88 1.32 17.76
C TYR A 226 -12.58 2.78 18.08
N PRO A 227 -13.63 3.58 18.36
CA PRO A 227 -13.47 4.99 18.70
C PRO A 227 -13.06 5.21 20.17
N ASP A 228 -13.28 4.22 21.05
CA ASP A 228 -12.93 4.32 22.46
C ASP A 228 -12.37 3.01 23.06
N LYS A 229 -11.61 3.18 24.13
CA LYS A 229 -10.90 2.09 24.81
C LYS A 229 -11.84 1.11 25.49
N LEU A 230 -12.98 1.56 26.01
CA LEU A 230 -13.92 0.69 26.71
C LEU A 230 -14.54 -0.32 25.74
N LEU A 231 -15.00 0.13 24.57
CA LEU A 231 -15.52 -0.74 23.52
C LEU A 231 -14.46 -1.74 23.05
N ARG A 232 -13.23 -1.28 22.82
CA ARG A 232 -12.13 -2.16 22.43
C ARG A 232 -11.84 -3.22 23.50
N SER A 233 -11.75 -2.82 24.76
CA SER A 233 -11.48 -3.73 25.89
C SER A 233 -12.60 -4.75 26.07
N GLN A 234 -13.86 -4.38 25.91
CA GLN A 234 -14.99 -5.33 25.96
C GLN A 234 -14.88 -6.44 24.91
N VAL A 235 -14.38 -6.14 23.72
CA VAL A 235 -14.14 -7.17 22.70
C VAL A 235 -12.89 -7.96 23.03
N LYS A 236 -11.80 -7.32 23.47
CA LYS A 236 -10.57 -7.98 23.95
C LYS A 236 -10.86 -9.01 25.06
N ASP A 237 -11.76 -8.72 26.00
CA ASP A 237 -12.13 -9.66 27.08
C ASP A 237 -12.77 -10.95 26.55
N LYS A 238 -13.49 -10.86 25.42
CA LYS A 238 -14.08 -12.03 24.74
C LYS A 238 -13.11 -12.74 23.80
N PHE A 239 -12.05 -12.05 23.37
CA PHE A 239 -11.04 -12.52 22.43
C PHE A 239 -9.65 -12.33 23.08
N PRO A 240 -9.32 -13.11 24.11
CA PRO A 240 -8.20 -12.84 25.02
C PRO A 240 -6.82 -12.90 24.35
N ASP A 241 -6.66 -13.51 23.17
CA ASP A 241 -5.39 -13.50 22.44
C ASP A 241 -5.28 -12.33 21.45
N ALA A 242 -6.38 -11.61 21.18
CA ALA A 242 -6.35 -10.43 20.31
C ALA A 242 -5.40 -9.37 20.84
N VAL A 243 -4.72 -8.63 19.96
CA VAL A 243 -3.69 -7.67 20.37
C VAL A 243 -4.28 -6.27 20.37
N GLU A 244 -4.31 -5.63 21.54
CA GLU A 244 -4.59 -4.20 21.64
C GLU A 244 -3.38 -3.42 21.15
N TRP A 245 -3.44 -2.94 19.91
CA TRP A 245 -2.33 -2.18 19.36
C TRP A 245 -2.30 -0.78 19.98
N PRO A 246 -1.13 -0.29 20.44
CA PRO A 246 -1.03 1.09 20.91
C PRO A 246 -1.15 2.04 19.71
N ALA A 247 -1.78 3.20 19.89
CA ALA A 247 -1.97 4.21 18.85
C ALA A 247 -0.67 4.98 18.49
N VAL A 248 0.46 4.27 18.34
CA VAL A 248 1.76 4.87 18.03
C VAL A 248 1.76 5.34 16.58
N GLY A 249 1.80 6.66 16.39
CA GLY A 249 1.77 7.27 15.06
C GLY A 249 0.39 7.24 14.39
N LEU A 250 -0.65 6.88 15.14
CA LEU A 250 -2.06 6.89 14.75
C LEU A 250 -2.80 8.02 15.52
N PRO A 251 -3.97 8.46 15.04
CA PRO A 251 -4.88 9.31 15.83
C PRO A 251 -5.28 8.66 17.15
N ASP A 252 -5.53 9.47 18.19
CA ASP A 252 -5.83 8.99 19.55
C ASP A 252 -7.14 8.20 19.65
N ASP A 253 -8.11 8.51 18.78
CA ASP A 253 -9.41 7.87 18.62
C ASP A 253 -9.39 6.69 17.64
N PHE A 254 -8.25 6.40 17.02
CA PHE A 254 -8.10 5.27 16.11
C PHE A 254 -7.47 4.09 16.88
N LEU A 255 -8.31 3.26 17.52
CA LEU A 255 -7.85 2.23 18.45
C LEU A 255 -7.97 0.82 17.83
N PRO A 256 -6.86 0.22 17.34
CA PRO A 256 -6.92 -1.09 16.70
C PRO A 256 -6.93 -2.23 17.72
N LEU A 257 -7.73 -3.25 17.43
CA LEU A 257 -7.67 -4.59 18.00
C LEU A 257 -7.34 -5.55 16.87
N LEU A 258 -6.18 -6.20 16.96
CA LEU A 258 -5.64 -7.05 15.90
C LEU A 258 -5.96 -8.51 16.22
N ALA A 259 -6.32 -9.28 15.20
CA ALA A 259 -6.43 -10.72 15.35
C ALA A 259 -5.03 -11.30 15.67
N PRO A 260 -4.94 -12.30 16.56
CA PRO A 260 -3.65 -12.87 16.95
C PRO A 260 -2.96 -13.55 15.77
N ASN A 261 -1.65 -13.36 15.62
CA ASN A 261 -0.81 -14.16 14.71
C ASN A 261 -1.42 -14.29 13.28
N ARG A 262 -1.54 -15.53 12.80
CA ARG A 262 -2.15 -15.89 11.50
C ARG A 262 -3.65 -16.17 11.62
N MET A 263 -4.35 -15.38 12.43
CA MET A 263 -5.80 -15.51 12.62
C MET A 263 -6.58 -14.30 12.07
N ALA A 264 -7.89 -14.45 11.97
CA ALA A 264 -8.83 -13.43 11.52
C ALA A 264 -10.13 -13.49 12.31
N PHE A 265 -10.78 -12.35 12.52
CA PHE A 265 -12.08 -12.22 13.17
C PHE A 265 -13.24 -12.61 12.22
N ILE A 266 -13.21 -13.87 11.79
CA ILE A 266 -14.21 -14.56 10.98
C ILE A 266 -14.66 -15.82 11.71
N LYS A 267 -15.64 -16.55 11.17
CA LYS A 267 -16.11 -17.80 11.77
C LYS A 267 -14.94 -18.78 11.91
N GLU A 268 -14.88 -19.50 13.02
CA GLU A 268 -13.89 -20.56 13.23
C GLU A 268 -13.94 -21.60 12.09
N GLU A 269 -12.80 -22.25 11.85
CA GLU A 269 -12.55 -23.18 10.73
C GLU A 269 -12.52 -22.55 9.32
N ASP A 270 -13.10 -21.36 9.13
CA ASP A 270 -12.97 -20.65 7.86
C ASP A 270 -11.51 -20.18 7.65
N LYS A 271 -11.11 -20.09 6.38
CA LYS A 271 -9.83 -19.55 5.96
C LYS A 271 -10.03 -18.39 4.99
N ILE A 272 -9.11 -17.43 5.06
CA ILE A 272 -9.05 -16.30 4.14
C ILE A 272 -7.61 -16.02 3.77
N VAL A 273 -7.40 -15.28 2.69
CA VAL A 273 -6.18 -14.48 2.51
C VAL A 273 -6.54 -13.03 2.80
N GLY A 274 -5.77 -12.37 3.65
CA GLY A 274 -6.11 -11.01 4.07
C GLY A 274 -4.95 -10.26 4.71
N HIS A 275 -5.25 -9.02 5.08
CA HIS A 275 -4.33 -8.05 5.65
C HIS A 275 -4.95 -7.39 6.90
N GLY A 276 -4.19 -6.51 7.56
CA GLY A 276 -4.61 -5.72 8.72
C GLY A 276 -3.90 -6.10 10.01
N GLY A 277 -3.11 -7.17 10.03
CA GLY A 277 -2.35 -7.65 11.18
C GLY A 277 -0.94 -7.09 11.31
N ILE A 278 -0.14 -7.78 12.12
CA ILE A 278 1.26 -7.46 12.45
C ILE A 278 2.26 -8.45 11.83
N SER A 279 1.82 -9.31 10.90
CA SER A 279 2.72 -10.33 10.34
C SER A 279 3.80 -9.67 9.50
N ILE A 280 4.99 -10.26 9.48
CA ILE A 280 6.13 -9.73 8.73
C ILE A 280 5.79 -9.65 7.24
N GLU A 281 5.08 -10.65 6.72
CA GLU A 281 4.63 -10.71 5.32
C GLU A 281 3.58 -9.65 4.98
N GLU A 282 2.85 -9.12 5.97
CA GLU A 282 1.96 -7.96 5.79
C GLU A 282 2.75 -6.64 5.88
N LEU A 283 3.77 -6.59 6.74
CA LEU A 283 4.48 -5.36 7.08
C LEU A 283 5.62 -5.00 6.13
N ILE A 284 6.38 -5.98 5.65
CA ILE A 284 7.52 -5.72 4.77
C ILE A 284 7.03 -5.84 3.33
N VAL A 285 7.05 -4.71 2.61
CA VAL A 285 6.57 -4.60 1.23
C VAL A 285 7.73 -4.25 0.29
N PRO A 286 7.67 -4.69 -0.99
CA PRO A 286 8.70 -4.37 -1.96
C PRO A 286 8.82 -2.86 -2.18
N PHE A 287 10.04 -2.38 -2.39
CA PHE A 287 10.31 -1.05 -2.92
C PHE A 287 11.35 -1.17 -4.04
N ILE A 288 10.91 -1.00 -5.27
CA ILE A 288 11.65 -1.38 -6.47
C ILE A 288 11.90 -0.14 -7.30
N ASN A 289 13.16 0.11 -7.66
CA ASN A 289 13.52 1.09 -8.68
C ASN A 289 13.71 0.37 -10.01
N ILE A 290 12.91 0.73 -11.00
CA ILE A 290 12.84 0.09 -12.32
C ILE A 290 13.53 1.00 -13.33
N LEU A 291 14.56 0.47 -13.98
CA LEU A 291 15.37 1.19 -14.97
C LEU A 291 15.32 0.47 -16.32
N LYS A 292 15.50 1.24 -17.39
CA LYS A 292 15.77 0.72 -18.73
C LYS A 292 17.23 0.24 -18.79
N LYS A 293 17.44 -0.98 -19.31
CA LYS A 293 18.77 -1.53 -19.65
C LYS A 293 19.47 -0.69 -20.70
#